data_AF-A0A7W7VUY2-F1
#
_entry.id   AF-A0A7W7VUY2-F1
#
_cell.length_a   1.000
_cell.length_b   1.000
_cell.length_c   1.000
_cell.angle_alpha   90.00
_cell.angle_beta   90.00
_cell.angle_gamma   90.00
#
_symmetry.space_group_name_H-M   'P 1'
#
loop_
_entity.id
_entity.type
_entity.pdbx_description
1 polymer ?
#
loop_
_entity_poly.entity_id
_entity_poly.type
_entity_poly.pdbx_seq_one_letter_code
_entity_poly.pdbx_strand_id
1 'polypeptide(L)'
;MHRIGQVRRRLVKRLAVALVGLTIATLTAGCGSDNGDGPAPGPTVNLAQCAQGVQQSQQALDRGALSYTDLTTLNPDAQVEFEVTVTDLGKLPTDPATPSGGTVGTPGNVPTGSDLTVTLDCAQPLTCKPQDSSRKTIVGQGNAGIWSFSVHADQVGDAHLHIAVETYLGNSDTVLSTVPIDLDVTVRRTWQYTLSQALHWLFSTLPGLGLFSGGALATAAGGARRWLHLRQRSDVDRVLAAIPRRAIRDQLLFRLIRDTGRPTREVVALRLADVRLSGGASGGGRMSASVLLPGPGGRREPVEVTDRRTARLLHQQVARSAGRQELLLSGERQLSVPEVEQLWRWYCGRVDLDLPLRDLR
;
A
#
# COMPACT_ATOMS: atom_id res chain seq x y z
N MET A 1 2.24 -14.83 -38.46
CA MET A 1 1.40 -13.61 -38.28
C MET A 1 1.98 -12.70 -37.18
N HIS A 2 3.18 -12.14 -37.39
CA HIS A 2 3.91 -11.40 -36.32
C HIS A 2 4.66 -10.14 -36.78
N ARG A 3 4.32 -9.58 -37.95
CA ARG A 3 5.05 -8.42 -38.53
C ARG A 3 4.23 -7.16 -38.81
N ILE A 4 2.94 -7.12 -38.47
CA ILE A 4 2.07 -5.96 -38.77
C ILE A 4 1.99 -4.95 -37.59
N GLY A 5 2.44 -5.31 -36.39
CA GLY A 5 2.31 -4.48 -35.18
C GLY A 5 3.35 -3.37 -34.97
N GLN A 6 4.48 -3.37 -35.69
CA GLN A 6 5.58 -2.44 -35.43
C GLN A 6 5.52 -1.12 -36.23
N VAL A 7 4.72 -1.04 -37.29
CA VAL A 7 4.66 0.17 -38.13
C VAL A 7 3.77 1.27 -37.49
N ARG A 8 2.73 0.90 -36.73
CA ARG A 8 1.83 1.88 -36.08
C ARG A 8 2.45 2.66 -34.91
N ARG A 9 3.49 2.14 -34.24
CA ARG A 9 4.11 2.82 -33.09
C ARG A 9 5.06 3.96 -33.46
N ARG A 10 5.54 4.04 -34.71
CA ARG A 10 6.43 5.13 -35.15
C ARG A 10 5.68 6.36 -35.68
N LEU A 11 4.40 6.23 -36.07
CA LEU A 11 3.60 7.36 -36.52
C LEU A 11 3.05 8.22 -35.37
N VAL A 12 2.70 7.60 -34.24
CA VAL A 12 2.14 8.34 -33.08
C VAL A 12 3.21 9.20 -32.39
N LYS A 13 4.48 8.78 -32.39
CA LYS A 13 5.57 9.56 -31.75
C LYS A 13 5.98 10.82 -32.52
N ARG A 14 5.69 10.94 -33.82
CA ARG A 14 5.99 12.17 -34.59
C ARG A 14 4.87 13.20 -34.57
N LEU A 15 3.65 12.81 -34.20
CA LEU A 15 2.51 13.73 -34.08
C LEU A 15 2.44 14.42 -32.70
N ALA A 16 3.00 13.81 -31.65
CA ALA A 16 3.05 14.41 -30.31
C ALA A 16 4.09 15.55 -30.16
N VAL A 17 5.15 15.56 -30.97
CA VAL A 17 6.20 16.61 -30.89
C VAL A 17 5.77 17.89 -31.62
N ALA A 18 4.80 17.83 -32.53
CA ALA A 18 4.26 19.00 -33.21
C ALA A 18 3.17 19.74 -32.39
N LEU A 19 2.56 19.10 -31.39
CA LEU A 19 1.48 19.70 -30.59
C LEU A 19 1.97 20.43 -29.33
N VAL A 20 3.15 20.08 -28.81
CA VAL A 20 3.75 20.77 -27.64
C VAL A 20 4.46 22.07 -28.03
N GLY A 21 4.78 22.25 -29.31
CA GLY A 21 5.31 23.52 -29.84
C GLY A 21 4.26 24.60 -30.14
N LEU A 22 2.96 24.27 -30.08
CA LEU A 22 1.87 25.17 -30.48
C LEU A 22 1.02 25.69 -29.32
N THR A 23 1.36 25.38 -28.07
CA THR A 23 0.61 25.83 -26.87
C THR A 23 1.26 26.99 -26.10
N ILE A 24 2.43 27.48 -26.53
CA ILE A 24 3.10 28.65 -25.90
C ILE A 24 2.67 29.98 -26.56
N ALA A 25 1.77 29.96 -27.54
CA ALA A 25 1.34 31.15 -28.29
C ALA A 25 -0.08 31.65 -27.97
N THR A 26 -0.66 31.32 -26.81
CA THR A 26 -2.00 31.79 -26.39
C THR A 26 -2.00 32.54 -25.06
N LEU A 27 -0.92 33.24 -24.73
CA LEU A 27 -0.91 34.30 -23.72
C LEU A 27 -1.10 35.67 -24.39
N THR A 28 -2.18 35.83 -25.16
CA THR A 28 -2.60 37.15 -25.63
C THR A 28 -4.11 37.26 -25.63
N ALA A 29 -4.58 38.28 -24.92
CA ALA A 29 -5.92 38.87 -24.91
C ALA A 29 -7.00 38.15 -24.08
N GLY A 30 -7.15 38.62 -22.84
CA GLY A 30 -8.27 38.30 -21.96
C GLY A 30 -8.58 39.38 -20.92
N CYS A 31 -8.36 40.67 -21.24
CA CYS A 31 -8.95 41.78 -20.49
C CYS A 31 -9.91 42.53 -21.43
N GLY A 32 -11.06 41.91 -21.72
CA GLY A 32 -12.17 42.53 -22.43
C GLY A 32 -13.25 42.94 -21.44
N SER A 33 -13.25 44.21 -21.05
CA SER A 33 -14.40 44.87 -20.43
C SER A 33 -15.27 45.42 -21.56
N ASP A 34 -16.38 44.75 -21.85
CA ASP A 34 -17.44 45.29 -22.69
C ASP A 34 -18.10 46.47 -21.97
N ASN A 35 -18.14 47.63 -22.64
CA ASN A 35 -19.31 48.50 -22.79
C ASN A 35 -18.93 49.67 -23.72
N GLY A 36 -19.65 49.79 -24.84
CA GLY A 36 -19.35 50.71 -25.94
C GLY A 36 -19.43 52.19 -25.58
N ASP A 37 -18.55 53.00 -26.15
CA ASP A 37 -18.81 53.80 -27.35
C ASP A 37 -17.61 54.71 -27.67
N GLY A 38 -17.02 54.55 -28.86
CA GLY A 38 -16.02 55.45 -29.46
C GLY A 38 -14.58 54.90 -29.54
N PRO A 39 -13.94 54.83 -30.74
CA PRO A 39 -12.58 54.34 -30.89
C PRO A 39 -11.57 55.45 -30.55
N ALA A 40 -11.32 55.66 -29.26
CA ALA A 40 -10.06 56.25 -28.81
C ALA A 40 -8.96 55.17 -28.91
N PRO A 41 -7.75 55.47 -29.40
CA PRO A 41 -6.64 54.52 -29.36
C PRO A 41 -6.40 54.14 -27.90
N GLY A 42 -6.79 52.91 -27.56
CA GLY A 42 -6.66 52.39 -26.20
C GLY A 42 -5.20 52.41 -25.75
N PRO A 43 -4.94 52.63 -24.45
CA PRO A 43 -3.59 52.61 -23.92
C PRO A 43 -2.92 51.28 -24.27
N THR A 44 -1.83 51.34 -25.03
CA THR A 44 -1.01 50.17 -25.32
C THR A 44 -0.41 49.66 -24.01
N VAL A 45 -0.96 48.56 -23.49
CA VAL A 45 -0.41 47.89 -22.31
C VAL A 45 1.00 47.43 -22.67
N ASN A 46 2.00 48.01 -22.01
CA ASN A 46 3.39 47.66 -22.27
C ASN A 46 3.70 46.30 -21.64
N LEU A 47 3.86 45.28 -22.48
CA LEU A 47 4.17 43.89 -22.08
C LEU A 47 5.38 43.82 -21.12
N ALA A 48 6.36 44.72 -21.28
CA ALA A 48 7.54 44.77 -20.41
C ALA A 48 7.19 45.19 -18.97
N GLN A 49 6.23 46.10 -18.78
CA GLN A 49 5.78 46.50 -17.45
C GLN A 49 5.02 45.37 -16.76
N CYS A 50 4.24 44.58 -17.51
CA CYS A 50 3.55 43.41 -16.96
C CYS A 50 4.54 42.31 -16.51
N ALA A 51 5.54 42.00 -17.34
CA ALA A 51 6.57 41.02 -17.00
C ALA A 51 7.38 41.43 -15.75
N GLN A 52 7.73 42.72 -15.62
CA GLN A 52 8.39 43.24 -14.42
C GLN A 52 7.52 43.13 -13.17
N GLY A 53 6.21 43.40 -13.29
CA GLY A 53 5.25 43.24 -12.19
C GLY A 53 5.19 41.80 -11.67
N VAL A 54 5.09 40.81 -12.58
CA VAL A 54 5.07 39.38 -12.21
C VAL A 54 6.34 38.97 -11.48
N GLN A 55 7.51 39.40 -11.96
CA GLN A 55 8.79 39.08 -11.33
C GLN A 55 8.91 39.69 -9.93
N GLN A 56 8.47 40.93 -9.74
CA GLN A 56 8.44 41.58 -8.42
C GLN A 56 7.46 40.87 -7.47
N SER A 57 6.29 40.47 -7.96
CA SER A 57 5.33 39.69 -7.17
C SER A 57 5.89 38.34 -6.75
N GLN A 58 6.61 37.64 -7.63
CA GLN A 58 7.28 36.38 -7.29
C GLN A 58 8.34 36.56 -6.19
N GLN A 59 9.13 37.64 -6.24
CA GLN A 59 10.11 37.96 -5.20
C GLN A 59 9.47 38.38 -3.87
N ALA A 60 8.20 38.81 -3.90
CA ALA A 60 7.48 39.19 -2.71
C ALA A 60 6.91 37.99 -1.94
N LEU A 61 6.81 36.81 -2.58
CA LEU A 61 6.28 35.58 -1.98
C LEU A 61 7.13 35.11 -0.81
N ASP A 62 6.45 34.57 0.19
CA ASP A 62 7.06 33.98 1.37
C ASP A 62 7.43 32.51 1.10
N ARG A 63 8.22 31.91 1.99
CA ARG A 63 8.54 30.48 1.93
C ARG A 63 7.50 29.71 2.70
N GLY A 64 6.96 28.65 2.11
CA GLY A 64 6.05 27.73 2.75
C GLY A 64 6.65 26.34 2.96
N ALA A 65 6.15 25.66 4.00
CA ALA A 65 6.28 24.23 4.19
C ALA A 65 5.03 23.52 3.70
N LEU A 66 5.21 22.36 3.09
CA LEU A 66 4.11 21.47 2.72
C LEU A 66 4.24 20.16 3.50
N SER A 67 3.13 19.73 4.08
CA SER A 67 2.97 18.43 4.73
C SER A 67 1.72 17.73 4.22
N TYR A 68 1.71 16.40 4.24
CA TYR A 68 0.56 15.59 3.82
C TYR A 68 0.46 14.28 4.60
N THR A 69 -0.71 13.66 4.56
CA THR A 69 -0.97 12.33 5.13
C THR A 69 -0.11 11.26 4.45
N ASP A 70 0.58 10.40 5.22
CA ASP A 70 1.35 9.29 4.65
C ASP A 70 0.43 8.24 3.99
N LEU A 71 0.55 8.07 2.68
CA LEU A 71 -0.17 7.10 1.86
C LEU A 71 0.75 6.04 1.21
N THR A 72 1.84 5.65 1.88
CA THR A 72 2.76 4.64 1.33
C THR A 72 2.10 3.32 0.92
N THR A 73 1.06 2.87 1.63
CA THR A 73 0.34 1.63 1.29
C THR A 73 -1.17 1.76 1.44
N LEU A 74 -1.92 1.26 0.46
CA LEU A 74 -3.38 1.18 0.48
C LEU A 74 -3.88 -0.24 0.26
N ASN A 75 -5.04 -0.56 0.80
CA ASN A 75 -5.77 -1.79 0.48
C ASN A 75 -6.68 -1.53 -0.74
N PRO A 76 -6.91 -2.53 -1.61
CA PRO A 76 -7.89 -2.42 -2.68
C PRO A 76 -9.28 -2.17 -2.10
N ASP A 77 -10.07 -1.39 -2.84
CA ASP A 77 -11.39 -0.88 -2.45
C ASP A 77 -11.37 0.02 -1.20
N ALA A 78 -10.20 0.36 -0.65
CA ALA A 78 -10.11 1.32 0.44
C ALA A 78 -10.41 2.73 -0.07
N GLN A 79 -11.10 3.50 0.77
CA GLN A 79 -11.27 4.93 0.60
C GLN A 79 -10.62 5.61 1.81
N VAL A 80 -9.64 6.47 1.55
CA VAL A 80 -8.87 7.17 2.59
C VAL A 80 -8.94 8.66 2.34
N GLU A 81 -9.05 9.43 3.42
CA GLU A 81 -8.94 10.89 3.38
C GLU A 81 -7.45 11.28 3.36
N PHE A 82 -7.09 12.05 2.35
CA PHE A 82 -5.75 12.58 2.12
C PHE A 82 -5.78 14.07 2.35
N GLU A 83 -5.04 14.53 3.36
CA GLU A 83 -4.93 15.94 3.69
C GLU A 83 -3.59 16.49 3.23
N VAL A 84 -3.61 17.66 2.62
CA VAL A 84 -2.42 18.45 2.29
C VAL A 84 -2.50 19.76 3.06
N THR A 85 -1.47 20.07 3.82
CA THR A 85 -1.34 21.32 4.57
C THR A 85 -0.18 22.12 4.04
N VAL A 86 -0.43 23.40 3.72
CA VAL A 86 0.62 24.36 3.39
C VAL A 86 0.68 25.39 4.51
N THR A 87 1.85 25.59 5.10
CA THR A 87 2.09 26.54 6.19
C THR A 87 3.08 27.59 5.75
N ASP A 88 2.76 28.86 5.96
CA ASP A 88 3.66 29.97 5.67
C ASP A 88 4.75 30.10 6.75
N LEU A 89 6.02 30.07 6.32
CA LEU A 89 7.19 30.22 7.19
C LEU A 89 7.72 31.67 7.19
N GLY A 90 7.18 32.55 6.35
CA GLY A 90 7.68 33.91 6.12
C GLY A 90 8.97 33.96 5.28
N LYS A 91 9.63 35.12 5.28
CA LYS A 91 10.84 35.39 4.47
C LYS A 91 12.16 34.92 5.08
N LEU A 92 12.18 34.73 6.39
CA LEU A 92 13.41 34.41 7.12
C LEU A 92 13.74 32.92 7.02
N PRO A 93 15.03 32.55 7.07
CA PRO A 93 15.44 31.15 7.19
C PRO A 93 14.94 30.63 8.53
N THR A 94 13.79 29.99 8.49
CA THR A 94 13.25 29.21 9.60
C THR A 94 13.47 27.75 9.21
N ASP A 95 14.19 27.00 10.05
CA ASP A 95 14.26 25.56 9.86
C ASP A 95 12.83 25.01 9.91
N PRO A 96 12.42 24.20 8.91
CA PRO A 96 11.07 23.65 8.91
C PRO A 96 10.87 22.85 10.19
N ALA A 97 9.80 23.15 10.92
CA ALA A 97 9.42 22.37 12.09
C ALA A 97 9.29 20.89 11.66
N THR A 98 9.88 19.98 12.44
CA THR A 98 9.75 18.55 12.15
C THR A 98 8.28 18.16 12.25
N PRO A 99 7.67 17.58 11.19
CA PRO A 99 6.28 17.17 11.24
C PRO A 99 6.09 16.13 12.34
N SER A 100 4.96 16.20 13.05
CA SER A 100 4.57 15.23 14.08
C SER A 100 3.37 14.41 13.60
N GLY A 101 3.33 13.12 13.96
CA GLY A 101 2.13 12.29 13.84
C GLY A 101 1.72 11.89 12.42
N GLY A 102 2.46 10.97 11.78
CA GLY A 102 2.01 10.30 10.54
C GLY A 102 1.94 11.20 9.29
N THR A 103 2.44 12.42 9.40
CA THR A 103 2.57 13.37 8.29
C THR A 103 3.99 13.35 7.74
N VAL A 104 4.11 13.41 6.42
CA VAL A 104 5.39 13.55 5.73
C VAL A 104 5.56 15.00 5.31
N GLY A 105 6.70 15.61 5.65
CA GLY A 105 7.04 16.97 5.25
C GLY A 105 8.06 16.98 4.12
N THR A 106 7.83 17.79 3.10
CA THR A 106 8.87 18.07 2.08
C THR A 106 9.70 19.27 2.50
N PRO A 107 11.03 19.28 2.26
CA PRO A 107 11.87 20.42 2.57
C PRO A 107 11.33 21.69 1.88
N GLY A 108 11.04 22.71 2.70
CA GLY A 108 10.19 23.84 2.34
C GLY A 108 10.76 24.73 1.23
N ASN A 109 9.91 25.01 0.24
CA ASN A 109 10.03 26.09 -0.76
C ASN A 109 8.71 26.23 -1.56
N VAL A 110 7.55 25.97 -0.93
CA VAL A 110 6.26 26.24 -1.57
C VAL A 110 5.98 27.74 -1.48
N PRO A 111 5.77 28.49 -2.57
CA PRO A 111 5.60 29.94 -2.48
C PRO A 111 4.28 30.31 -1.78
N THR A 112 4.38 30.99 -0.63
CA THR A 112 3.26 31.49 0.19
C THR A 112 3.16 33.02 0.11
N GLY A 113 2.27 33.64 0.88
CA GLY A 113 2.06 35.10 0.84
C GLY A 113 1.07 35.57 -0.21
N SER A 114 0.23 34.67 -0.74
CA SER A 114 -0.84 34.98 -1.69
C SER A 114 -1.98 33.94 -1.59
N ASP A 115 -2.88 33.92 -2.57
CA ASP A 115 -3.88 32.87 -2.75
C ASP A 115 -3.25 31.60 -3.33
N LEU A 116 -3.55 30.45 -2.73
CA LEU A 116 -3.08 29.15 -3.17
C LEU A 116 -4.24 28.20 -3.47
N THR A 117 -4.01 27.30 -4.41
CA THR A 117 -4.81 26.08 -4.61
C THR A 117 -3.89 24.88 -4.59
N VAL A 118 -4.35 23.79 -4.00
CA VAL A 118 -3.74 22.48 -4.14
C VAL A 118 -4.62 21.64 -5.05
N THR A 119 -4.01 21.05 -6.06
CA THR A 119 -4.65 20.06 -6.92
C THR A 119 -3.99 18.70 -6.73
N LEU A 120 -4.80 17.65 -6.88
CA LEU A 120 -4.38 16.27 -6.73
C LEU A 120 -4.76 15.50 -7.99
N ASP A 121 -3.75 15.02 -8.72
CA ASP A 121 -3.94 14.13 -9.86
C ASP A 121 -3.45 12.72 -9.51
N CYS A 122 -4.20 11.71 -9.94
CA CYS A 122 -3.98 10.33 -9.56
C CYS A 122 -3.93 9.44 -10.79
N ALA A 123 -2.81 8.73 -10.94
CA ALA A 123 -2.68 7.72 -11.97
C ALA A 123 -3.39 6.43 -11.55
N GLN A 124 -3.91 5.69 -12.54
CA GLN A 124 -4.43 4.34 -12.29
C GLN A 124 -3.37 3.49 -11.58
N PRO A 125 -3.74 2.66 -10.59
CA PRO A 125 -5.11 2.28 -10.20
C PRO A 125 -5.81 3.15 -9.14
N LEU A 126 -5.38 4.40 -8.92
CA LEU A 126 -6.03 5.30 -7.96
C LEU A 126 -7.05 6.22 -8.64
N THR A 127 -8.12 6.52 -7.92
CA THR A 127 -9.10 7.56 -8.26
C THR A 127 -9.14 8.59 -7.13
N CYS A 128 -9.00 9.87 -7.48
CA CYS A 128 -8.98 10.96 -6.51
C CYS A 128 -10.14 11.92 -6.74
N LYS A 129 -10.79 12.33 -5.64
CA LYS A 129 -11.89 13.30 -5.66
C LYS A 129 -11.59 14.42 -4.66
N PRO A 130 -11.57 15.69 -5.09
CA PRO A 130 -11.42 16.80 -4.16
C PRO A 130 -12.64 16.86 -3.25
N GLN A 131 -12.41 16.99 -1.94
CA GLN A 131 -13.45 17.36 -0.98
C GLN A 131 -13.40 18.87 -0.73
N ASP A 132 -12.19 19.45 -0.73
CA ASP A 132 -11.95 20.88 -0.71
C ASP A 132 -10.93 21.26 -1.79
N SER A 133 -11.40 21.98 -2.82
CA SER A 133 -10.57 22.54 -3.89
C SER A 133 -10.59 24.08 -3.88
N SER A 134 -11.04 24.70 -2.78
CA SER A 134 -11.15 26.15 -2.71
C SER A 134 -9.77 26.82 -2.70
N ARG A 135 -9.68 28.00 -3.33
CA ARG A 135 -8.53 28.90 -3.16
C ARG A 135 -8.50 29.39 -1.73
N LYS A 136 -7.32 29.40 -1.11
CA LYS A 136 -7.11 29.88 0.26
C LYS A 136 -5.97 30.88 0.30
N THR A 137 -6.22 32.03 0.91
CA THR A 137 -5.21 33.04 1.18
C THR A 137 -4.35 32.60 2.36
N ILE A 138 -3.06 32.36 2.12
CA ILE A 138 -2.11 32.03 3.19
C ILE A 138 -1.06 33.14 3.22
N VAL A 139 -1.31 34.11 4.09
CA VAL A 139 -0.45 35.28 4.28
C VAL A 139 -0.14 35.42 5.76
N GLY A 140 1.14 35.41 6.12
CA GLY A 140 1.60 35.62 7.49
C GLY A 140 2.16 34.36 8.10
N GLN A 141 3.34 34.49 8.73
CA GLN A 141 4.07 33.40 9.34
C GLN A 141 3.20 32.61 10.33
N GLY A 142 3.17 31.28 10.17
CA GLY A 142 2.41 30.35 10.99
C GLY A 142 0.98 30.10 10.52
N ASN A 143 0.46 30.89 9.57
CA ASN A 143 -0.84 30.62 8.96
C ASN A 143 -0.75 29.41 8.04
N ALA A 144 -1.82 28.62 8.03
CA ALA A 144 -1.89 27.40 7.25
C ALA A 144 -3.23 27.25 6.53
N GLY A 145 -3.19 26.64 5.35
CA GLY A 145 -4.36 26.15 4.63
C GLY A 145 -4.29 24.63 4.53
N ILE A 146 -5.44 23.98 4.66
CA ILE A 146 -5.60 22.52 4.61
C ILE A 146 -6.53 22.19 3.45
N TRP A 147 -6.16 21.27 2.57
CA TRP A 147 -7.01 20.76 1.50
C TRP A 147 -7.21 19.27 1.70
N SER A 148 -8.46 18.80 1.59
CA SER A 148 -8.79 17.39 1.75
C SER A 148 -9.25 16.77 0.43
N PHE A 149 -8.81 15.53 0.22
CA PHE A 149 -9.10 14.73 -0.95
C PHE A 149 -9.52 13.33 -0.50
N SER A 150 -10.48 12.74 -1.22
CA SER A 150 -10.79 11.32 -1.07
C SER A 150 -10.00 10.53 -2.10
N VAL A 151 -9.11 9.64 -1.64
CA VAL A 151 -8.33 8.73 -2.48
C VAL A 151 -8.94 7.34 -2.41
N HIS A 152 -9.27 6.76 -3.57
CA HIS A 152 -9.82 5.42 -3.70
C HIS A 152 -8.87 4.53 -4.49
N ALA A 153 -8.63 3.31 -3.99
CA ALA A 153 -7.75 2.35 -4.63
C ALA A 153 -8.55 1.26 -5.36
N ASP A 154 -8.72 1.40 -6.67
CA ASP A 154 -9.61 0.54 -7.46
C ASP A 154 -9.01 -0.86 -7.70
N GLN A 155 -7.68 -0.95 -7.85
CA GLN A 155 -6.99 -2.19 -8.18
C GLN A 155 -5.63 -2.29 -7.48
N VAL A 156 -5.17 -3.52 -7.32
CA VAL A 156 -3.83 -3.83 -6.81
C VAL A 156 -2.77 -3.41 -7.82
N GLY A 157 -1.71 -2.76 -7.34
CA GLY A 157 -0.58 -2.32 -8.16
C GLY A 157 0.14 -1.12 -7.54
N ASP A 158 1.27 -0.76 -8.15
CA ASP A 158 1.94 0.50 -7.84
C ASP A 158 1.23 1.65 -8.58
N ALA A 159 1.10 2.78 -7.91
CA ALA A 159 0.44 3.97 -8.40
C ALA A 159 1.30 5.21 -8.11
N HIS A 160 1.07 6.27 -8.89
CA HIS A 160 1.67 7.57 -8.67
C HIS A 160 0.58 8.60 -8.38
N LEU A 161 0.82 9.42 -7.37
CA LEU A 161 -0.04 10.52 -6.97
C LEU A 161 0.77 11.82 -7.13
N HIS A 162 0.20 12.78 -7.85
CA HIS A 162 0.83 14.05 -8.18
C HIS A 162 0.10 15.18 -7.45
N ILE A 163 0.81 15.87 -6.56
CA ILE A 163 0.33 17.08 -5.90
C ILE A 163 0.89 18.27 -6.66
N ALA A 164 0.04 19.19 -7.09
CA ALA A 164 0.48 20.46 -7.63
C ALA A 164 -0.07 21.61 -6.77
N VAL A 165 0.85 22.40 -6.21
CA VAL A 165 0.50 23.63 -5.49
C VAL A 165 0.67 24.80 -6.43
N GLU A 166 -0.41 25.53 -6.66
CA GLU A 166 -0.45 26.71 -7.51
C GLU A 166 -0.63 27.97 -6.67
N THR A 167 0.26 28.94 -6.85
CA THR A 167 0.17 30.27 -6.20
C THR A 167 -0.31 31.27 -7.24
N TYR A 168 -1.33 32.05 -6.90
CA TYR A 168 -1.97 33.02 -7.81
C TYR A 168 -1.54 34.46 -7.52
N LEU A 169 -1.69 35.35 -8.50
CA LEU A 169 -1.47 36.78 -8.33
C LEU A 169 -2.72 37.44 -7.73
N GLY A 170 -2.76 37.58 -6.40
CA GLY A 170 -3.93 38.07 -5.68
C GLY A 170 -5.19 37.27 -6.06
N ASN A 171 -6.30 37.98 -6.29
CA ASN A 171 -7.57 37.35 -6.66
C ASN A 171 -7.71 37.02 -8.16
N SER A 172 -6.62 37.10 -8.94
CA SER A 172 -6.66 36.82 -10.38
C SER A 172 -6.48 35.33 -10.68
N ASP A 173 -6.85 34.91 -11.89
CA ASP A 173 -6.59 33.55 -12.40
C ASP A 173 -5.17 33.37 -12.96
N THR A 174 -4.28 34.33 -12.74
CA THR A 174 -2.89 34.26 -13.20
C THR A 174 -2.05 33.48 -12.21
N VAL A 175 -1.60 32.29 -12.61
CA VAL A 175 -0.68 31.46 -11.82
C VAL A 175 0.72 32.08 -11.85
N LEU A 176 1.27 32.38 -10.67
CA LEU A 176 2.62 32.90 -10.47
C LEU A 176 3.67 31.79 -10.38
N SER A 177 3.32 30.66 -9.77
CA SER A 177 4.23 29.53 -9.56
C SER A 177 3.44 28.24 -9.37
N THR A 178 4.02 27.13 -9.85
CA THR A 178 3.51 25.78 -9.65
C THR A 178 4.62 24.90 -9.09
N VAL A 179 4.35 24.23 -7.96
CA VAL A 179 5.31 23.29 -7.34
C VAL A 179 4.75 21.87 -7.43
N PRO A 180 5.32 21.00 -8.28
CA PRO A 180 4.93 19.61 -8.39
C PRO A 180 5.60 18.74 -7.32
N ILE A 181 4.86 17.76 -6.79
CA ILE A 181 5.35 16.76 -5.84
C ILE A 181 4.77 15.40 -6.24
N ASP A 182 5.65 14.44 -6.51
CA ASP A 182 5.29 13.08 -6.88
C ASP A 182 5.40 12.14 -5.66
N LEU A 183 4.36 11.34 -5.43
CA LEU A 183 4.30 10.31 -4.40
C LEU A 183 4.09 8.94 -5.03
N ASP A 184 4.85 7.95 -4.56
CA ASP A 184 4.68 6.54 -4.91
C ASP A 184 3.79 5.85 -3.88
N VAL A 185 2.73 5.19 -4.35
CA VAL A 185 1.74 4.50 -3.52
C VAL A 185 1.63 3.06 -3.96
N THR A 186 1.77 2.10 -3.05
CA THR A 186 1.57 0.67 -3.37
C THR A 186 0.21 0.20 -2.86
N VAL A 187 -0.68 -0.20 -3.77
CA VAL A 187 -1.95 -0.85 -3.43
C VAL A 187 -1.71 -2.36 -3.26
N ARG A 188 -1.76 -2.84 -2.02
CA ARG A 188 -1.41 -4.23 -1.68
C ARG A 188 -2.58 -5.18 -1.78
N ARG A 189 -2.35 -6.35 -2.36
CA ARG A 189 -3.38 -7.38 -2.46
C ARG A 189 -3.79 -7.89 -1.08
N THR A 190 -5.04 -7.65 -0.72
CA THR A 190 -5.64 -8.29 0.47
C THR A 190 -6.28 -9.63 0.11
N TRP A 191 -6.38 -10.52 1.10
CA TRP A 191 -7.09 -11.79 0.93
C TRP A 191 -8.56 -11.60 0.56
N GLN A 192 -9.22 -10.62 1.20
CA GLN A 192 -10.62 -10.28 0.95
C GLN A 192 -10.88 -9.93 -0.53
N TYR A 193 -10.01 -9.11 -1.13
CA TYR A 193 -10.08 -8.76 -2.55
C TYR A 193 -9.88 -9.98 -3.46
N THR A 194 -8.98 -10.89 -3.09
CA THR A 194 -8.74 -12.11 -3.86
C THR A 194 -9.96 -13.02 -3.86
N LEU A 195 -10.67 -13.11 -2.74
CA LEU A 195 -11.90 -13.87 -2.60
C LEU A 195 -13.06 -13.22 -3.37
N SER A 196 -13.24 -11.90 -3.28
CA SER A 196 -14.31 -11.19 -3.98
C SER A 196 -14.17 -11.30 -5.50
N GLN A 197 -12.96 -11.13 -6.03
CA GLN A 197 -12.67 -11.30 -7.46
C GLN A 197 -12.94 -12.74 -7.94
N ALA A 198 -12.59 -13.75 -7.15
CA ALA A 198 -12.88 -15.15 -7.48
C ALA A 198 -14.39 -15.44 -7.50
N LEU A 199 -15.15 -14.87 -6.56
CA LEU A 199 -16.61 -14.98 -6.54
C LEU A 199 -17.25 -14.26 -7.72
N HIS A 200 -16.79 -13.05 -8.06
CA HIS A 200 -17.32 -12.31 -9.21
C HIS A 200 -17.09 -13.06 -10.52
N TRP A 201 -15.92 -13.68 -10.71
CA TRP A 201 -15.68 -14.57 -11.85
C TRP A 201 -16.63 -15.77 -11.86
N LEU A 202 -16.85 -16.42 -10.71
CA LEU A 202 -17.76 -17.56 -10.61
C LEU A 202 -19.18 -17.17 -11.01
N PHE A 203 -19.71 -16.05 -10.50
CA PHE A 203 -21.07 -15.59 -10.80
C PHE A 203 -21.23 -15.01 -12.20
N SER A 204 -20.21 -14.36 -12.77
CA SER A 204 -20.29 -13.77 -14.12
C SER A 204 -20.17 -14.80 -15.24
N THR A 205 -19.49 -15.93 -14.99
CA THR A 205 -19.31 -17.01 -15.97
C THR A 205 -20.41 -18.08 -15.93
N LEU A 206 -21.11 -18.23 -14.80
CA LEU A 206 -22.17 -19.22 -14.61
C LEU A 206 -23.40 -19.09 -15.54
N PRO A 207 -23.86 -17.90 -15.96
CA PRO A 207 -25.03 -17.77 -16.83
C PRO A 207 -24.83 -18.40 -18.23
N GLY A 208 -23.58 -18.48 -18.71
CA GLY A 208 -23.25 -19.03 -20.02
C GLY A 208 -23.18 -20.56 -20.09
N LEU A 209 -23.20 -21.26 -18.95
CA LEU A 209 -22.99 -22.71 -18.88
C LEU A 209 -24.26 -23.53 -18.64
N GLY A 210 -25.46 -22.91 -18.66
CA GLY A 210 -26.73 -23.64 -18.55
C GLY A 210 -26.93 -24.37 -17.21
N LEU A 211 -26.20 -23.98 -16.15
CA LEU A 211 -26.18 -24.62 -14.84
C LEU A 211 -27.35 -24.20 -13.92
N PHE A 212 -28.50 -23.82 -14.48
CA PHE A 212 -29.72 -23.53 -13.72
C PHE A 212 -30.54 -24.79 -13.38
N SER A 213 -30.11 -25.98 -13.81
CA SER A 213 -30.66 -27.24 -13.31
C SER A 213 -30.07 -27.52 -11.91
N GLY A 214 -30.89 -27.43 -10.87
CA GLY A 214 -30.54 -27.40 -9.44
C GLY A 214 -29.66 -28.51 -8.84
N GLY A 215 -29.07 -29.41 -9.63
CA GLY A 215 -28.10 -30.43 -9.18
C GLY A 215 -26.63 -30.03 -9.33
N ALA A 216 -26.29 -29.02 -10.15
CA ALA A 216 -24.90 -28.77 -10.55
C ALA A 216 -24.20 -27.59 -9.83
N LEU A 217 -24.93 -26.80 -9.03
CA LEU A 217 -24.33 -25.80 -8.14
C LEU A 217 -23.52 -26.43 -7.00
N ALA A 218 -23.85 -27.67 -6.60
CA ALA A 218 -23.11 -28.40 -5.56
C ALA A 218 -21.68 -28.78 -5.99
N THR A 219 -21.44 -29.05 -7.28
CA THR A 219 -20.12 -29.44 -7.79
C THR A 219 -19.23 -28.24 -8.08
N ALA A 220 -19.78 -27.13 -8.56
CA ALA A 220 -19.02 -25.89 -8.80
C ALA A 220 -18.55 -25.24 -7.48
N ALA A 221 -19.37 -25.21 -6.44
CA ALA A 221 -18.99 -24.71 -5.12
C ALA A 221 -17.88 -25.57 -4.47
N GLY A 222 -17.95 -26.89 -4.63
CA GLY A 222 -16.90 -27.81 -4.18
C GLY A 222 -15.56 -27.61 -4.92
N GLY A 223 -15.61 -27.38 -6.24
CA GLY A 223 -14.45 -27.09 -7.07
C GLY A 223 -13.77 -25.78 -6.73
N ALA A 224 -14.54 -24.70 -6.55
CA ALA A 224 -14.02 -23.39 -6.15
C ALA A 224 -13.39 -23.44 -4.77
N ARG A 225 -14.04 -24.09 -3.79
CA ARG A 225 -13.50 -24.27 -2.44
C ARG A 225 -12.19 -25.09 -2.46
N ARG A 226 -12.14 -26.17 -3.25
CA ARG A 226 -10.92 -26.96 -3.42
C ARG A 226 -9.80 -26.16 -4.06
N TRP A 227 -10.10 -25.34 -5.06
CA TRP A 227 -9.12 -24.48 -5.72
C TRP A 227 -8.60 -23.36 -4.81
N LEU A 228 -9.48 -22.72 -4.03
CA LEU A 228 -9.10 -21.75 -3.01
C LEU A 228 -8.17 -22.38 -1.96
N HIS A 229 -8.50 -23.57 -1.46
CA HIS A 229 -7.62 -24.31 -0.56
C HIS A 229 -6.25 -24.65 -1.20
N LEU A 230 -6.21 -24.96 -2.51
CA LEU A 230 -4.94 -25.21 -3.21
C LEU A 230 -4.09 -23.94 -3.33
N ARG A 231 -4.69 -22.78 -3.63
CA ARG A 231 -3.97 -21.50 -3.66
C ARG A 231 -3.47 -21.09 -2.28
N GLN A 232 -4.34 -21.18 -1.27
CA GLN A 232 -3.98 -20.86 0.11
C GLN A 232 -2.79 -21.71 0.59
N ARG A 233 -2.77 -23.00 0.25
CA ARG A 233 -1.61 -23.87 0.52
C ARG A 233 -0.34 -23.38 -0.16
N SER A 234 -0.42 -22.93 -1.42
CA SER A 234 0.74 -22.41 -2.15
C SER A 234 1.29 -21.10 -1.55
N ASP A 235 0.42 -20.23 -1.03
CA ASP A 235 0.82 -18.98 -0.40
C ASP A 235 1.42 -19.22 0.99
N VAL A 236 0.82 -20.10 1.80
CA VAL A 236 1.39 -20.55 3.08
C VAL A 236 2.76 -21.20 2.86
N ASP A 237 2.91 -22.05 1.85
CA ASP A 237 4.20 -22.68 1.53
C ASP A 237 5.25 -21.65 1.11
N ARG A 238 4.84 -20.56 0.43
CA ARG A 238 5.73 -19.45 0.07
C ARG A 238 6.21 -18.69 1.30
N VAL A 239 5.32 -18.38 2.25
CA VAL A 239 5.70 -17.73 3.53
C VAL A 239 6.64 -18.65 4.33
N LEU A 240 6.30 -19.95 4.45
CA LEU A 240 7.14 -20.91 5.16
C LEU A 240 8.52 -21.10 4.51
N ALA A 241 8.63 -20.96 3.19
CA ALA A 241 9.89 -20.99 2.47
C ALA A 241 10.75 -19.73 2.71
N ALA A 242 10.13 -18.59 3.03
CA ALA A 242 10.81 -17.34 3.34
C ALA A 242 11.40 -17.29 4.76
N ILE A 243 11.00 -18.19 5.65
CA ILE A 243 11.56 -18.30 7.00
C ILE A 243 13.02 -18.79 6.90
N PRO A 244 14.01 -18.03 7.40
CA PRO A 244 15.43 -18.42 7.32
C PRO A 244 15.67 -19.82 7.90
N ARG A 245 16.47 -20.63 7.20
CA ARG A 245 16.85 -22.00 7.65
C ARG A 245 17.50 -22.05 9.03
N ARG A 246 18.11 -20.94 9.46
CA ARG A 246 18.70 -20.80 10.81
C ARG A 246 17.66 -20.60 11.92
N ALA A 247 16.46 -20.12 11.58
CA ALA A 247 15.36 -19.87 12.52
C ALA A 247 14.54 -21.16 12.75
N ILE A 248 15.20 -22.21 13.26
CA ILE A 248 14.60 -23.56 13.45
C ILE A 248 13.32 -23.50 14.28
N ARG A 249 13.32 -22.70 15.36
CA ARG A 249 12.16 -22.49 16.23
C ARG A 249 10.95 -22.00 15.44
N ASP A 250 11.13 -20.95 14.64
CA ASP A 250 10.03 -20.32 13.89
C ASP A 250 9.52 -21.27 12.79
N GLN A 251 10.44 -21.96 12.09
CA GLN A 251 10.08 -22.98 11.11
C GLN A 251 9.27 -24.11 11.74
N LEU A 252 9.69 -24.59 12.90
CA LEU A 252 9.00 -25.64 13.64
C LEU A 252 7.62 -25.17 14.10
N LEU A 253 7.53 -23.99 14.71
CA LEU A 253 6.28 -23.42 15.22
C LEU A 253 5.22 -23.33 14.13
N PHE A 254 5.51 -22.65 13.02
CA PHE A 254 4.50 -22.46 11.97
C PHE A 254 4.17 -23.75 11.22
N ARG A 255 5.14 -24.67 11.08
CA ARG A 255 4.86 -26.01 10.53
C ARG A 255 4.03 -26.86 11.46
N LEU A 256 4.24 -26.82 12.77
CA LEU A 256 3.39 -27.52 13.73
C LEU A 256 1.95 -26.99 13.69
N ILE A 257 1.76 -25.67 13.66
CA ILE A 257 0.40 -25.08 13.51
C ILE A 257 -0.26 -25.60 12.24
N ARG A 258 0.46 -25.56 11.10
CA ARG A 258 -0.06 -26.00 9.81
C ARG A 258 -0.36 -27.50 9.75
N ASP A 259 0.59 -28.32 10.17
CA ASP A 259 0.52 -29.77 10.01
C ASP A 259 -0.44 -30.41 11.02
N THR A 260 -0.66 -29.77 12.18
CA THR A 260 -1.59 -30.26 13.20
C THR A 260 -2.96 -29.60 13.16
N GLY A 261 -3.11 -28.44 12.51
CA GLY A 261 -4.33 -27.63 12.51
C GLY A 261 -4.70 -27.04 13.88
N ARG A 262 -3.78 -27.09 14.86
CA ARG A 262 -4.05 -26.73 16.25
C ARG A 262 -3.92 -25.22 16.48
N PRO A 263 -4.68 -24.66 17.43
CA PRO A 263 -4.53 -23.27 17.82
C PRO A 263 -3.11 -22.88 18.23
N THR A 264 -2.69 -21.68 17.84
CA THR A 264 -1.37 -21.11 18.17
C THR A 264 -1.07 -21.23 19.67
N ARG A 265 -2.04 -20.92 20.54
CA ARG A 265 -1.88 -21.04 21.99
C ARG A 265 -1.54 -22.46 22.46
N GLU A 266 -2.06 -23.49 21.80
CA GLU A 266 -1.81 -24.90 22.16
C GLU A 266 -0.42 -25.34 21.71
N VAL A 267 -0.01 -24.93 20.51
CA VAL A 267 1.33 -25.22 19.97
C VAL A 267 2.42 -24.49 20.75
N VAL A 268 2.17 -23.24 21.13
CA VAL A 268 3.09 -22.43 21.93
C VAL A 268 3.25 -22.98 23.35
N ALA A 269 2.19 -23.56 23.92
CA ALA A 269 2.18 -24.20 25.23
C ALA A 269 2.93 -25.55 25.30
N LEU A 270 3.58 -25.96 24.21
CA LEU A 270 4.21 -27.26 24.10
C LEU A 270 5.51 -27.34 24.91
N ARG A 271 5.58 -28.34 25.80
CA ARG A 271 6.76 -28.60 26.64
C ARG A 271 7.65 -29.68 26.04
N LEU A 272 8.90 -29.73 26.48
CA LEU A 272 9.84 -30.77 26.06
C LEU A 272 9.35 -32.19 26.44
N ALA A 273 8.71 -32.32 27.60
CA ALA A 273 8.15 -33.59 28.09
C ALA A 273 6.98 -34.11 27.23
N ASP A 274 6.41 -33.27 26.37
CA ASP A 274 5.24 -33.57 25.54
C ASP A 274 5.66 -34.17 24.20
N VAL A 275 6.96 -34.16 23.90
CA VAL A 275 7.51 -34.62 22.64
C VAL A 275 8.06 -36.03 22.80
N ARG A 276 7.54 -36.95 22.00
CA ARG A 276 8.06 -38.31 21.87
C ARG A 276 8.65 -38.46 20.47
N LEU A 277 9.97 -38.64 20.42
CA LEU A 277 10.71 -38.85 19.19
C LEU A 277 10.87 -40.35 18.93
N SER A 278 10.64 -40.78 17.69
CA SER A 278 10.76 -42.18 17.26
C SER A 278 11.59 -42.27 15.98
N GLY A 279 12.47 -43.26 15.91
CA GLY A 279 13.45 -43.40 14.82
C GLY A 279 14.78 -42.71 15.16
N GLY A 280 15.86 -43.49 15.09
CA GLY A 280 17.19 -43.09 15.52
C GLY A 280 18.06 -42.56 14.38
N ALA A 281 19.11 -41.82 14.74
CA ALA A 281 20.10 -41.26 13.81
C ALA A 281 20.94 -42.32 13.07
N SER A 282 20.88 -43.59 13.48
CA SER A 282 21.81 -44.66 13.04
C SER A 282 21.16 -45.87 12.37
N GLY A 283 19.83 -45.99 12.36
CA GLY A 283 19.12 -47.07 11.68
C GLY A 283 18.10 -46.46 10.74
N GLY A 284 18.17 -46.79 9.44
CA GLY A 284 17.39 -46.18 8.34
C GLY A 284 15.85 -46.25 8.43
N GLY A 285 15.29 -46.42 9.62
CA GLY A 285 13.87 -46.23 9.91
C GLY A 285 13.41 -44.80 9.63
N ARG A 286 12.13 -44.67 9.30
CA ARG A 286 11.50 -43.35 9.09
C ARG A 286 11.49 -42.59 10.41
N MET A 287 12.06 -41.39 10.44
CA MET A 287 11.90 -40.45 11.55
C MET A 287 10.42 -40.11 11.69
N SER A 288 9.85 -40.38 12.86
CA SER A 288 8.50 -39.97 13.24
C SER A 288 8.55 -39.30 14.61
N ALA A 289 7.58 -38.43 14.86
CA ALA A 289 7.43 -37.84 16.18
C ALA A 289 5.95 -37.78 16.53
N SER A 290 5.64 -37.92 17.81
CA SER A 290 4.31 -37.65 18.34
C SER A 290 4.41 -36.58 19.42
N VAL A 291 3.44 -35.68 19.42
CA VAL A 291 3.41 -34.51 20.30
C VAL A 291 2.10 -34.54 21.08
N LEU A 292 2.18 -34.37 22.40
CA LEU A 292 1.01 -34.30 23.28
C LEU A 292 0.55 -32.84 23.40
N LEU A 293 -0.49 -32.47 22.66
CA LEU A 293 -1.01 -31.10 22.65
C LEU A 293 -2.19 -30.94 23.63
N PRO A 294 -2.32 -29.79 24.31
CA PRO A 294 -3.45 -29.52 25.19
C PRO A 294 -4.73 -29.34 24.36
N GLY A 295 -5.72 -30.22 24.58
CA GLY A 295 -7.03 -30.16 23.97
C GLY A 295 -8.10 -29.52 24.86
N PRO A 296 -9.36 -29.54 24.41
CA PRO A 296 -10.50 -29.05 25.18
C PRO A 296 -10.59 -29.73 26.56
N GLY A 297 -10.80 -28.94 27.62
CA GLY A 297 -10.88 -29.46 28.98
C GLY A 297 -9.54 -29.89 29.60
N GLY A 298 -8.40 -29.45 29.03
CA GLY A 298 -7.06 -29.69 29.58
C GLY A 298 -6.52 -31.11 29.36
N ARG A 299 -7.28 -31.98 28.68
CA ARG A 299 -6.81 -33.31 28.28
C ARG A 299 -5.74 -33.18 27.20
N ARG A 300 -4.67 -33.96 27.31
CA ARG A 300 -3.60 -33.97 26.31
C ARG A 300 -3.87 -35.03 25.26
N GLU A 301 -3.84 -34.62 24.00
CA GLU A 301 -4.11 -35.49 22.86
C GLU A 301 -2.80 -35.77 22.10
N PRO A 302 -2.47 -37.05 21.84
CA PRO A 302 -1.32 -37.38 21.00
C PRO A 302 -1.63 -37.03 19.54
N VAL A 303 -0.77 -36.22 18.95
CA VAL A 303 -0.82 -35.86 17.53
C VAL A 303 0.45 -36.36 16.87
N GLU A 304 0.28 -37.20 15.84
CA GLU A 304 1.40 -37.73 15.06
C GLU A 304 1.87 -36.70 14.03
N VAL A 305 3.17 -36.39 14.04
CA VAL A 305 3.83 -35.52 13.07
C VAL A 305 4.32 -36.39 11.91
N THR A 306 3.51 -36.47 10.87
CA THR A 306 3.79 -37.30 9.68
C THR A 306 4.75 -36.65 8.69
N ASP A 307 4.84 -35.31 8.68
CA ASP A 307 5.77 -34.59 7.82
C ASP A 307 7.23 -34.77 8.28
N ARG A 308 8.06 -35.35 7.41
CA ARG A 308 9.46 -35.64 7.71
C ARG A 308 10.28 -34.38 8.00
N ARG A 309 9.94 -33.23 7.40
CA ARG A 309 10.68 -31.98 7.66
C ARG A 309 10.34 -31.45 9.04
N THR A 310 9.07 -31.46 9.40
CA THR A 310 8.60 -31.06 10.74
C THR A 310 9.15 -31.98 11.82
N ALA A 311 9.15 -33.31 11.62
CA ALA A 311 9.79 -34.25 12.53
C ALA A 311 11.29 -33.95 12.70
N ARG A 312 12.02 -33.69 11.60
CA ARG A 312 13.45 -33.33 11.67
C ARG A 312 13.70 -32.03 12.43
N LEU A 313 12.88 -31.00 12.19
CA LEU A 313 12.96 -29.72 12.92
C LEU A 313 12.69 -29.93 14.41
N LEU A 314 11.75 -30.81 14.74
CA LEU A 314 11.42 -31.15 16.13
C LEU A 314 12.60 -31.84 16.83
N HIS A 315 13.24 -32.83 16.19
CA HIS A 315 14.48 -33.44 16.69
C HIS A 315 15.58 -32.41 16.92
N GLN A 316 15.80 -31.51 15.96
CA GLN A 316 16.81 -30.44 16.06
C GLN A 316 16.51 -29.47 17.21
N GLN A 317 15.24 -29.11 17.39
CA GLN A 317 14.82 -28.21 18.46
C GLN A 317 14.92 -28.88 19.84
N VAL A 318 14.52 -30.15 19.97
CA VAL A 318 14.68 -30.92 21.22
C VAL A 318 16.15 -30.99 21.63
N ALA A 319 17.05 -31.24 20.68
CA ALA A 319 18.49 -31.26 20.94
C ALA A 319 19.02 -29.88 21.38
N ARG A 320 18.52 -28.78 20.80
CA ARG A 320 18.90 -27.40 21.17
C ARG A 320 18.32 -26.95 22.52
N SER A 321 17.16 -27.48 22.88
CA SER A 321 16.45 -27.16 24.13
C SER A 321 16.81 -28.11 25.28
N ALA A 322 17.87 -28.91 25.14
CA ALA A 322 18.34 -29.80 26.21
C ALA A 322 18.56 -29.02 27.51
N GLY A 323 17.94 -29.47 28.61
CA GLY A 323 17.97 -28.80 29.92
C GLY A 323 16.89 -27.73 30.13
N ARG A 324 15.98 -27.50 29.18
CA ARG A 324 14.85 -26.56 29.31
C ARG A 324 13.51 -27.30 29.39
N GLN A 325 12.55 -26.73 30.10
CA GLN A 325 11.19 -27.30 30.18
C GLN A 325 10.33 -26.95 28.96
N GLU A 326 10.48 -25.74 28.43
CA GLU A 326 9.68 -25.22 27.31
C GLU A 326 10.39 -25.45 25.96
N LEU A 327 9.63 -25.86 24.93
CA LEU A 327 10.21 -26.17 23.63
C LEU A 327 10.46 -24.91 22.78
N LEU A 328 9.55 -23.93 22.87
CA LEU A 328 9.48 -22.74 22.00
C LEU A 328 9.71 -21.46 22.81
N LEU A 329 10.98 -21.17 23.08
CA LEU A 329 11.40 -20.00 23.87
C LEU A 329 11.86 -18.83 22.99
N SER A 330 11.64 -17.61 23.46
CA SER A 330 12.31 -16.39 23.00
C SER A 330 13.21 -15.88 24.13
N GLY A 331 14.51 -16.16 24.02
CA GLY A 331 15.43 -15.99 25.14
C GLY A 331 15.11 -16.96 26.28
N GLU A 332 14.65 -16.42 27.41
CA GLU A 332 14.26 -17.15 28.62
C GLU A 332 12.74 -17.28 28.81
N ARG A 333 11.93 -16.56 28.02
CA ARG A 333 10.48 -16.54 28.15
C ARG A 333 9.82 -17.38 27.07
N GLN A 334 8.68 -17.96 27.41
CA GLN A 334 7.80 -18.60 26.43
C GLN A 334 7.27 -17.54 25.47
N LEU A 335 7.21 -17.90 24.18
CA LEU A 335 6.58 -17.04 23.17
C LEU A 335 5.13 -16.76 23.56
N SER A 336 4.69 -15.53 23.41
CA SER A 336 3.27 -15.16 23.55
C SER A 336 2.56 -15.22 22.19
N VAL A 337 1.24 -15.39 22.18
CA VAL A 337 0.46 -15.40 20.94
C VAL A 337 0.64 -14.11 20.12
N PRO A 338 0.63 -12.90 20.72
CA PRO A 338 0.89 -11.66 19.98
C PRO A 338 2.26 -11.61 19.31
N GLU A 339 3.32 -12.11 19.97
CA GLU A 339 4.66 -12.20 19.36
C GLU A 339 4.67 -13.15 18.17
N VAL A 340 3.96 -14.28 18.26
CA VAL A 340 3.83 -15.22 17.13
C VAL A 340 3.08 -14.59 15.97
N GLU A 341 2.02 -13.84 16.22
CA GLU A 341 1.31 -13.09 15.18
C GLU A 341 2.20 -12.03 14.53
N GLN A 342 2.96 -11.28 15.31
CA GLN A 342 3.90 -10.27 14.80
C GLN A 342 5.00 -10.92 13.95
N LEU A 343 5.56 -12.05 14.40
CA LEU A 343 6.54 -12.82 13.63
C LEU A 343 5.94 -13.32 12.31
N TRP A 344 4.71 -13.83 12.33
CA TRP A 344 4.03 -14.27 11.12
C TRP A 344 3.81 -13.12 10.15
N ARG A 345 3.28 -11.98 10.61
CA ARG A 345 3.12 -10.77 9.78
C ARG A 345 4.44 -10.31 9.17
N TRP A 346 5.54 -10.38 9.93
CA TRP A 346 6.87 -10.05 9.43
C TRP A 346 7.33 -11.00 8.31
N TYR A 347 7.10 -12.32 8.44
CA TYR A 347 7.40 -13.27 7.37
C TYR A 347 6.50 -13.11 6.15
N CYS A 348 5.21 -12.82 6.35
CA CYS A 348 4.26 -12.51 5.28
C CYS A 348 4.71 -11.27 4.48
N GLY A 349 5.12 -10.19 5.17
CA GLY A 349 5.63 -8.98 4.54
C GLY A 349 6.88 -9.18 3.68
N ARG A 350 7.72 -10.19 3.96
CA ARG A 350 8.89 -10.53 3.14
C ARG A 350 8.56 -11.12 1.77
N VAL A 351 7.37 -11.66 1.61
CA VAL A 351 6.89 -12.26 0.36
C VAL A 351 5.70 -11.51 -0.22
N ASP A 352 5.46 -10.30 0.27
CA ASP A 352 4.35 -9.43 -0.12
C ASP A 352 2.98 -10.14 -0.05
N LEU A 353 2.76 -10.81 1.08
CA LEU A 353 1.47 -11.42 1.40
C LEU A 353 0.94 -10.82 2.70
N ASP A 354 -0.39 -10.78 2.82
CA ASP A 354 -1.09 -10.47 4.07
C ASP A 354 -2.02 -11.63 4.43
N LEU A 355 -1.42 -12.68 5.02
CA LEU A 355 -2.15 -13.86 5.49
C LEU A 355 -2.33 -13.76 7.01
N PRO A 356 -3.57 -13.84 7.53
CA PRO A 356 -3.77 -13.91 8.97
C PRO A 356 -3.26 -15.25 9.51
N LEU A 357 -2.73 -15.28 10.73
CA LEU A 357 -2.13 -16.49 11.33
C LEU A 357 -3.12 -17.68 11.38
N ARG A 358 -4.42 -17.40 11.47
CA ARG A 358 -5.49 -18.42 11.46
C ARG A 358 -5.63 -19.16 10.13
N ASP A 359 -5.02 -18.67 9.06
CA ASP A 359 -5.08 -19.30 7.73
C ASP A 359 -3.99 -20.39 7.55
N LEU A 360 -3.11 -20.58 8.54
CA LEU A 360 -2.18 -21.71 8.60
C LEU A 360 -2.88 -23.04 8.87
N ARG A 361 -4.00 -23.02 9.59
CA ARG A 361 -4.82 -24.21 9.91
C ARG A 361 -5.90 -24.41 8.84
#